data_AF-A0A1M6J4L6-F1
#
_entry.id   AF-A0A1M6J4L6-F1
#
_cell.length_a   1.000
_cell.length_b   1.000
_cell.length_c   1.000
_cell.angle_alpha   90.00
_cell.angle_beta   90.00
_cell.angle_gamma   90.00
#
_symmetry.space_group_name_H-M   'P 1'
#
loop_
_entity.id
_entity.type
_entity.pdbx_description
1 polymer ?
#
loop_
_entity_poly.entity_id
_entity_poly.type
_entity_poly.pdbx_seq_one_letter_code
_entity_poly.pdbx_strand_id
1 'polypeptide(L)'
;MDINEIIQVVEKKAEEIAEEEIVKYIKDFPEITLTDEAKDSVRVRSTSQLTLQLSKFRFHKDMDLDEQFNSWFEQSEEDDLRRTCRHCLEDEAKKIRDVNSKNLSSLDAYLKKHLGAVHQVD
;
A
#
# COMPACT_ATOMS: atom_id res chain seq x y z
N MET A 1 0.08 3.34 31.50
CA MET A 1 0.06 3.23 30.04
C MET A 1 -1.33 2.79 29.64
N ASP A 2 -2.04 3.69 28.99
CA ASP A 2 -3.41 3.45 28.52
C ASP A 2 -3.36 2.68 27.19
N ILE A 3 -4.31 1.75 26.97
CA ILE A 3 -4.44 1.01 25.71
C ILE A 3 -4.63 1.99 24.55
N ASN A 4 -5.29 3.12 24.81
CA ASN A 4 -5.49 4.18 23.83
C ASN A 4 -4.17 4.81 23.33
N GLU A 5 -3.16 4.93 24.19
CA GLU A 5 -1.84 5.48 23.82
C GLU A 5 -1.11 4.53 22.86
N ILE A 6 -1.16 3.23 23.14
CA ILE A 6 -0.53 2.19 22.30
C ILE A 6 -1.15 2.16 20.90
N ILE A 7 -2.49 2.24 20.83
CA ILE A 7 -3.21 2.22 19.55
C ILE A 7 -2.79 3.40 18.68
N GLN A 8 -2.69 4.60 19.26
CA GLN A 8 -2.29 5.80 18.50
C GLN A 8 -0.88 5.71 17.92
N VAL A 9 0.08 5.19 18.70
CA VAL A 9 1.46 4.99 18.26
C VAL A 9 1.51 4.03 17.06
N VAL A 10 0.71 2.97 17.12
CA VAL A 10 0.63 1.95 16.08
C VAL A 10 -0.04 2.48 14.82
N GLU A 11 -1.18 3.13 14.95
CA GLU A 11 -1.91 3.71 13.82
C GLU A 11 -1.03 4.73 13.09
N LYS A 12 -0.37 5.62 13.84
CA LYS A 12 0.54 6.60 13.28
C LYS A 12 1.70 5.95 12.52
N LYS A 13 2.36 4.96 13.12
CA LYS A 13 3.48 4.27 12.45
C LYS A 13 3.04 3.52 11.20
N ALA A 14 1.89 2.85 11.26
CA ALA A 14 1.34 2.14 10.13
C ALA A 14 0.99 3.08 8.97
N GLU A 15 0.43 4.25 9.28
CA GLU A 15 0.12 5.29 8.30
C GLU A 15 1.38 5.90 7.68
N GLU A 16 2.41 6.20 8.49
CA GLU A 16 3.71 6.68 8.01
C GLU A 16 4.32 5.72 6.98
N ILE A 17 4.37 4.42 7.30
CA ILE A 17 4.94 3.40 6.40
C ILE A 17 4.08 3.23 5.14
N ALA A 18 2.76 3.26 5.28
CA ALA A 18 1.87 3.17 4.13
C ALA A 18 2.10 4.33 3.15
N GLU A 19 2.19 5.56 3.66
CA GLU A 19 2.42 6.75 2.83
C GLU A 19 3.79 6.72 2.14
N GLU A 20 4.84 6.32 2.86
CA GLU A 20 6.17 6.13 2.27
C GLU A 20 6.15 5.13 1.11
N GLU A 21 5.50 3.98 1.29
CA GLU A 21 5.43 2.97 0.24
C GLU A 21 4.53 3.41 -0.93
N ILE A 22 3.44 4.14 -0.69
CA ILE A 22 2.61 4.74 -1.74
C ILE A 22 3.46 5.70 -2.59
N VAL A 23 4.20 6.62 -1.95
CA VAL A 23 5.05 7.59 -2.64
C VAL A 23 6.15 6.90 -3.45
N LYS A 24 6.81 5.89 -2.88
CA LYS A 24 7.81 5.08 -3.60
C LYS A 24 7.18 4.39 -4.80
N TYR A 25 6.01 3.78 -4.63
CA TYR A 25 5.34 3.05 -5.70
C TYR A 25 4.90 3.97 -6.85
N ILE A 26 4.37 5.17 -6.54
CA ILE A 26 4.04 6.17 -7.57
C ILE A 26 5.28 6.60 -8.36
N LYS A 27 6.42 6.73 -7.67
CA LYS A 27 7.69 7.07 -8.32
C LYS A 27 8.22 5.94 -9.20
N ASP A 28 8.09 4.70 -8.75
CA ASP A 28 8.57 3.51 -9.46
C ASP A 28 7.66 3.15 -10.65
N PHE A 29 6.37 3.49 -10.58
CA PHE A 29 5.34 3.19 -11.60
C PHE A 29 4.50 4.43 -11.96
N PRO A 30 5.11 5.46 -12.58
CA PRO A 30 4.42 6.71 -12.90
C PRO A 30 3.27 6.56 -13.91
N GLU A 31 3.21 5.43 -14.62
CA GLU A 31 2.14 5.10 -15.56
C GLU A 31 0.83 4.64 -14.89
N ILE A 32 0.87 4.32 -13.58
CA ILE A 32 -0.30 3.89 -12.83
C ILE A 32 -0.80 5.04 -11.96
N THR A 33 -1.99 5.53 -12.29
CA THR A 33 -2.71 6.45 -11.41
C THR A 33 -3.40 5.65 -10.30
N LEU A 34 -2.82 5.63 -9.10
CA LEU A 34 -3.47 5.06 -7.92
C LEU A 34 -4.70 5.89 -7.54
N THR A 35 -5.87 5.23 -7.42
CA THR A 35 -7.09 5.87 -6.93
C THR A 35 -6.99 6.14 -5.42
N ASP A 36 -7.83 7.03 -4.91
CA ASP A 36 -7.85 7.30 -3.48
C ASP A 36 -8.34 6.08 -2.68
N GLU A 37 -9.26 5.27 -3.24
CA GLU A 37 -9.65 4.01 -2.60
C GLU A 37 -8.49 3.01 -2.50
N ALA A 38 -7.61 2.97 -3.50
CA ALA A 38 -6.42 2.11 -3.47
C ALA A 38 -5.44 2.55 -2.37
N LYS A 39 -5.21 3.87 -2.22
CA LYS A 39 -4.36 4.41 -1.15
C LYS A 39 -4.95 4.12 0.23
N ASP A 40 -6.25 4.31 0.40
CA ASP A 40 -6.95 4.03 1.65
C ASP A 40 -6.93 2.54 2.00
N SER A 41 -7.08 1.66 1.00
CA SER A 41 -6.94 0.21 1.16
C SER A 41 -5.58 -0.15 1.75
N VAL A 42 -4.50 0.46 1.25
CA VAL A 42 -3.13 0.24 1.73
C VAL A 42 -2.97 0.73 3.17
N ARG A 43 -3.50 1.91 3.52
CA ARG A 43 -3.47 2.45 4.89
C ARG A 43 -4.18 1.52 5.86
N VAL A 44 -5.43 1.12 5.55
CA VAL A 44 -6.21 0.19 6.38
C VAL A 44 -5.50 -1.15 6.53
N ARG A 45 -4.90 -1.67 5.44
CA ARG A 45 -4.16 -2.93 5.46
C ARG A 45 -2.92 -2.83 6.34
N SER A 46 -2.16 -1.75 6.25
CA SER A 46 -0.98 -1.47 7.07
C SER A 46 -1.36 -1.44 8.56
N THR A 47 -2.39 -0.65 8.92
CA THR A 47 -2.86 -0.56 10.31
C THR A 47 -3.33 -1.90 10.84
N SER A 48 -4.09 -2.65 10.04
CA SER A 48 -4.58 -3.98 10.43
C SER A 48 -3.42 -4.96 10.65
N GLN A 49 -2.43 -4.96 9.76
CA GLN A 49 -1.26 -5.81 9.89
C GLN A 49 -0.49 -5.47 11.17
N LEU A 50 -0.12 -4.21 11.37
CA LEU A 50 0.69 -3.82 12.54
C LEU A 50 -0.06 -4.04 13.85
N THR A 51 -1.38 -3.79 13.87
CA THR A 51 -2.24 -4.08 15.02
C THR A 51 -2.28 -5.57 15.36
N LEU A 52 -2.26 -6.47 14.37
CA LEU A 52 -2.18 -7.92 14.63
C LEU A 52 -0.81 -8.30 15.22
N GLN A 53 0.26 -7.68 14.74
CA GLN A 53 1.62 -7.98 15.18
C GLN A 53 1.93 -7.44 16.59
N LEU A 54 1.18 -6.46 17.08
CA LEU A 54 1.25 -6.02 18.48
C LEU A 54 1.07 -7.15 19.49
N SER A 55 0.37 -8.23 19.13
CA SER A 55 0.26 -9.41 19.99
C SER A 55 1.61 -10.04 20.37
N LYS A 56 2.65 -9.81 19.55
CA LYS A 56 4.03 -10.25 19.80
C LYS A 56 4.85 -9.24 20.62
N PHE A 57 4.41 -7.99 20.70
CA PHE A 57 5.13 -6.93 21.38
C PHE A 57 5.02 -7.10 22.90
N ARG A 58 6.16 -7.00 23.59
CA ARG A 58 6.24 -7.15 25.04
C ARG A 58 6.60 -5.81 25.69
N PHE A 59 5.64 -5.27 26.43
CA PHE A 59 5.79 -4.00 27.12
C PHE A 59 6.59 -4.12 28.41
N HIS A 60 7.54 -3.21 28.61
CA HIS A 60 8.24 -2.99 29.88
C HIS A 60 7.79 -1.65 30.47
N LYS A 61 7.33 -1.67 31.72
CA LYS A 61 6.69 -0.51 32.37
C LYS A 61 7.64 0.64 32.70
N ASP A 62 8.94 0.36 32.76
CA ASP A 62 9.97 1.31 33.21
C ASP A 62 10.67 2.03 32.05
N MET A 63 10.22 1.80 30.82
CA MET A 63 10.80 2.37 29.60
C MET A 63 9.74 3.18 28.84
N ASP A 64 10.20 4.13 28.05
CA ASP A 64 9.34 4.93 27.17
C ASP A 64 8.64 4.04 26.13
N LEU A 65 7.35 4.31 25.88
CA LEU A 65 6.54 3.48 24.97
C LEU A 65 6.99 3.63 23.52
N ASP A 66 7.24 4.87 23.09
CA ASP A 66 7.63 5.16 21.70
C ASP A 66 9.00 4.54 21.40
N GLU A 67 9.95 4.66 22.33
CA GLU A 67 11.28 4.07 22.15
C GLU A 67 11.23 2.53 22.06
N GLN A 68 10.49 1.87 22.96
CA GLN A 68 10.33 0.42 22.93
C GLN A 68 9.64 -0.05 21.64
N PHE A 69 8.58 0.65 21.24
CA PHE A 69 7.81 0.29 20.06
C PHE A 69 8.63 0.46 18.80
N ASN A 70 9.30 1.61 18.61
CA ASN A 70 10.12 1.87 17.43
C ASN A 70 11.28 0.86 17.35
N SER A 71 11.96 0.58 18.47
CA SER A 71 13.03 -0.42 18.48
C SER A 71 12.53 -1.82 18.12
N TRP A 72 11.36 -2.23 18.62
CA TRP A 72 10.77 -3.53 18.25
C TRP A 72 10.35 -3.57 16.79
N PHE A 73 9.72 -2.49 16.31
CA PHE A 73 9.23 -2.35 14.95
C PHE A 73 10.37 -2.49 13.93
N GLU A 74 11.44 -1.70 14.10
CA GLU A 74 12.62 -1.72 13.22
C GLU A 74 13.31 -3.09 13.19
N GLN A 75 13.35 -3.79 14.34
CA GLN A 75 14.06 -5.07 14.43
C GLN A 75 13.27 -6.26 13.89
N SER A 76 11.95 -6.18 13.82
CA SER A 76 11.12 -7.39 13.60
C SER A 76 9.97 -7.26 12.62
N GLU A 77 9.37 -6.09 12.46
CA GLU A 77 8.10 -5.95 11.72
C GLU A 77 8.15 -4.95 10.56
N GLU A 78 9.13 -4.03 10.51
CA GLU A 78 9.22 -3.00 9.46
C GLU A 78 9.26 -3.59 8.05
N ASP A 79 10.18 -4.51 7.79
CA ASP A 79 10.32 -5.15 6.48
C ASP A 79 9.06 -5.91 6.07
N ASP A 80 8.40 -6.57 7.02
CA ASP A 80 7.19 -7.33 6.75
C ASP A 80 6.00 -6.43 6.44
N LEU A 81 5.89 -5.31 7.16
CA LEU A 81 4.88 -4.30 6.92
C LEU A 81 5.08 -3.66 5.53
N ARG A 82 6.32 -3.26 5.19
CA ARG A 82 6.63 -2.70 3.87
C ARG A 82 6.31 -3.68 2.74
N ARG A 83 6.67 -4.96 2.87
CA ARG A 83 6.29 -5.99 1.89
C ARG A 83 4.78 -6.15 1.78
N THR A 84 4.06 -6.12 2.89
CA THR A 84 2.60 -6.20 2.91
C THR A 84 1.96 -5.01 2.18
N CYS A 85 2.43 -3.79 2.44
CA CYS A 85 1.99 -2.59 1.72
C CYS A 85 2.25 -2.71 0.22
N ARG A 86 3.43 -3.18 -0.17
CA ARG A 86 3.79 -3.38 -1.57
C ARG A 86 2.90 -4.41 -2.27
N HIS A 87 2.63 -5.55 -1.64
CA HIS A 87 1.71 -6.54 -2.21
C HIS A 87 0.30 -5.98 -2.37
N CYS A 88 -0.18 -5.20 -1.40
CA CYS A 88 -1.47 -4.53 -1.51
C CYS A 88 -1.50 -3.53 -2.69
N LEU A 89 -0.42 -2.76 -2.87
CA LEU A 89 -0.29 -1.83 -4.01
C LEU A 89 -0.26 -2.55 -5.35
N GLU A 90 0.44 -3.67 -5.45
CA GLU A 90 0.48 -4.50 -6.67
C GLU A 90 -0.90 -5.08 -7.00
N ASP A 91 -1.65 -5.54 -5.99
CA ASP A 91 -3.00 -6.05 -6.15
C ASP A 91 -3.98 -4.95 -6.60
N GLU A 92 -3.92 -3.76 -6.00
CA GLU A 92 -4.76 -2.63 -6.42
C GLU A 92 -4.38 -2.13 -7.82
N ALA A 93 -3.09 -2.02 -8.11
CA ALA A 93 -2.60 -1.67 -9.44
C ALA A 93 -3.07 -2.67 -10.51
N LYS A 94 -3.08 -3.96 -10.19
CA LYS A 94 -3.63 -5.00 -11.06
C LYS A 94 -5.12 -4.81 -11.30
N LYS A 95 -5.92 -4.54 -10.26
CA LYS A 95 -7.35 -4.22 -10.41
C LYS A 95 -7.56 -3.02 -11.32
N ILE A 96 -6.80 -1.95 -11.14
CA ILE A 96 -6.86 -0.74 -11.98
C ILE A 96 -6.54 -1.09 -13.44
N ARG A 97 -5.47 -1.83 -13.69
CA ARG A 97 -5.09 -2.29 -15.03
C ARG A 97 -6.16 -3.18 -15.67
N ASP A 98 -6.77 -4.08 -14.91
CA ASP A 98 -7.84 -4.96 -15.38
C ASP A 98 -9.12 -4.19 -15.71
N VAL A 99 -9.49 -3.21 -14.88
CA VAL A 99 -10.64 -2.32 -15.13
C VAL A 99 -10.39 -1.48 -16.38
N ASN A 100 -9.21 -0.88 -16.52
CA ASN A 100 -8.84 -0.11 -17.70
C ASN A 100 -8.82 -0.97 -18.97
N SER A 101 -8.32 -2.20 -18.88
CA SER A 101 -8.32 -3.15 -20.01
C SER A 101 -9.72 -3.60 -20.43
N LYS A 102 -10.67 -3.71 -19.49
CA LYS A 102 -12.08 -4.03 -19.76
C LYS A 102 -12.87 -2.81 -20.25
N ASN A 103 -12.46 -1.61 -19.86
CA ASN A 103 -13.08 -0.34 -20.26
C ASN A 103 -12.50 0.23 -21.56
N LEU A 104 -11.39 -0.30 -22.06
CA LEU A 104 -10.96 -0.13 -23.45
C LEU A 104 -12.04 -0.77 -24.33
N SER A 105 -12.97 0.12 -24.67
CA SER A 105 -14.26 -0.08 -25.29
C SER A 105 -14.17 -1.01 -26.51
N SER A 106 -15.25 -1.72 -26.75
CA SER A 106 -15.56 -2.42 -28.01
C SER A 106 -15.19 -1.63 -29.27
N LEU A 107 -15.11 -0.29 -29.20
CA LEU A 107 -14.58 0.59 -30.24
C LEU A 107 -13.06 0.38 -30.51
N ASP A 108 -12.19 0.30 -29.50
CA ASP A 108 -10.75 0.06 -29.71
C ASP A 108 -10.47 -1.36 -30.21
N ALA A 109 -11.23 -2.34 -29.70
CA ALA A 109 -11.20 -3.70 -30.23
C ALA A 109 -11.69 -3.77 -31.68
N TYR A 110 -12.71 -2.97 -32.04
CA TYR A 110 -13.22 -2.83 -33.40
C TYR A 110 -12.22 -2.11 -34.32
N LEU A 111 -11.64 -0.99 -33.89
CA LEU A 111 -10.61 -0.24 -34.62
C LEU A 111 -9.38 -1.11 -34.87
N LYS A 112 -8.90 -1.85 -33.87
CA LYS A 112 -7.76 -2.78 -34.02
C LYS A 112 -8.06 -3.96 -34.97
N LYS A 113 -9.31 -4.41 -35.03
CA LYS A 113 -9.78 -5.51 -35.90
C LYS A 113 -10.13 -5.07 -37.32
N HIS A 114 -10.48 -3.80 -37.55
CA HIS A 114 -10.93 -3.29 -38.87
C HIS A 114 -9.98 -2.28 -39.52
N LEU A 115 -9.11 -1.60 -38.77
CA LEU A 115 -8.06 -0.69 -39.30
C LEU A 115 -6.67 -1.34 -39.30
N GLY A 116 -6.63 -2.68 -39.40
CA GLY A 116 -5.43 -3.49 -39.24
C GLY A 116 -4.16 -2.84 -39.81
N ALA A 117 -3.12 -2.71 -38.97
CA ALA A 117 -1.74 -2.38 -39.34
C ALA A 117 -1.53 -1.24 -40.36
N VAL A 118 -2.41 -0.24 -40.42
CA VAL A 118 -2.18 0.98 -41.21
C VAL A 118 -2.33 2.19 -40.30
N HIS A 119 -1.35 2.40 -39.44
CA HIS A 119 -0.94 3.72 -38.92
C HIS A 119 0.55 3.60 -38.58
N GLN A 120 1.40 3.67 -39.61
CA GLN A 120 2.67 4.36 -39.43
C GLN A 120 2.31 5.85 -39.39
N VAL A 121 2.52 6.48 -38.24
CA VAL A 121 2.56 7.94 -38.16
C VAL A 121 4.01 8.30 -38.44
N ASP A 122 4.25 9.03 -39.54
CA ASP A 122 5.54 9.68 -39.85
C ASP A 122 5.98 10.61 -38.71
#